data_AF-A0A935FBH4-F1
#
_entry.id   AF-A0A935FBH4-F1
#
_cell.length_a   1.000
_cell.length_b   1.000
_cell.length_c   1.000
_cell.angle_alpha   90.00
_cell.angle_beta   90.00
_cell.angle_gamma   90.00
#
_symmetry.space_group_name_H-M   'P 1'
#
loop_
_entity.id
_entity.type
_entity.pdbx_description
1 polymer ?
#
loop_
_entity_poly.entity_id
_entity_poly.type
_entity_poly.pdbx_seq_one_letter_code
_entity_poly.pdbx_strand_id
1 'polypeptide(L)'
;MKKAMHQFLFGSSLNDNRILNLGWLLFRLHLGISIAIHAGWPKMNTMAAPGWFNDQVAGLGFTFPSPAFWATLASWGEFVGGIGIALGLLTRFNALQLAIQFFVIAFLWYDNPEPISGMYFQNTLFMGFLLVLFAGGGRYSLDQLIASRKKISRTPLIKTAVATLLLLIGLTGTAQNKPLKGSGVLLTQTFNYENFDKITIRDLHGKIQVELGKPFAVSVTIDDNLNSLLRISNNNGELKMELEGNENNRMYIEATNISIKISMPVLSALKHFANSDISIIGISNQALQIRGGGNGDIILQGKVQELEIEKDGNGDLKAGELIADKVRVKKSGNGDVFINSLNGFTAIGSGNGDVMNYNEGRPEPGSWIDGNGEIRYKNQPTAPVMPDFKRVQVRINNETGQWMELTVKFPGKGSYGIDLKAYGSVKETVPVGTRFYQEGKMTNRFTR
;
A
#
# COMPACT_ATOMS: atom_id res chain seq x y z
N MET A 1 30.51 -10.86 33.02
CA MET A 1 29.78 -10.66 31.74
C MET A 1 29.55 -11.92 30.92
N LYS A 2 30.56 -12.77 30.62
CA LYS A 2 30.38 -13.93 29.71
C LYS A 2 29.24 -14.89 30.10
N LYS A 3 29.07 -15.21 31.39
CA LYS A 3 28.03 -16.15 31.87
C LYS A 3 26.60 -15.60 31.71
N ALA A 4 26.38 -14.32 32.02
CA ALA A 4 25.09 -13.66 31.90
C ALA A 4 24.65 -13.51 30.43
N MET A 5 25.58 -13.14 29.55
CA MET A 5 25.31 -13.06 28.11
C MET A 5 25.02 -14.45 27.52
N HIS A 6 25.76 -15.48 27.93
CA HIS A 6 25.49 -16.85 27.48
C HIS A 6 24.14 -17.38 28.00
N GLN A 7 23.76 -17.04 29.23
CA GLN A 7 22.45 -17.37 29.80
C GLN A 7 21.31 -16.58 29.14
N PHE A 8 21.57 -15.34 28.70
CA PHE A 8 20.61 -14.60 27.90
C PHE A 8 20.43 -15.26 26.53
N LEU A 9 21.51 -15.53 25.80
CA LEU A 9 21.43 -16.06 24.44
C LEU A 9 20.86 -17.48 24.36
N PHE A 10 21.24 -18.37 25.28
CA PHE A 10 20.96 -19.81 25.19
C PHE A 10 20.10 -20.35 26.36
N GLY A 11 19.67 -19.50 27.28
CA GLY A 11 18.92 -19.92 28.46
C GLY A 11 17.42 -20.09 28.21
N SER A 12 16.77 -20.84 29.10
CA SER A 12 15.32 -21.03 29.14
C SER A 12 14.80 -20.80 30.56
N SER A 13 13.64 -20.14 30.66
CA SER A 13 12.89 -19.95 31.92
C SER A 13 11.82 -21.01 32.13
N LEU A 14 11.59 -21.90 31.15
CA LEU A 14 10.57 -22.94 31.23
C LEU A 14 11.01 -24.14 32.08
N ASN A 15 10.06 -24.70 32.84
CA ASN A 15 10.24 -25.93 33.60
C ASN A 15 10.42 -27.15 32.70
N ASP A 16 10.95 -28.26 33.24
CA ASP A 16 11.29 -29.48 32.48
C ASP A 16 10.09 -30.36 32.05
N ASN A 17 8.86 -29.91 32.23
CA ASN A 17 7.66 -30.66 31.86
C ASN A 17 7.62 -30.93 30.35
N ARG A 18 7.55 -32.21 29.96
CA ARG A 18 7.64 -32.63 28.55
C ARG A 18 6.47 -32.13 27.69
N ILE A 19 5.26 -32.09 28.26
CA ILE A 19 4.05 -31.66 27.55
C ILE A 19 4.12 -30.14 27.31
N LEU A 20 4.47 -29.37 28.34
CA LEU A 20 4.66 -27.92 28.23
C LEU A 20 5.72 -27.58 27.18
N ASN A 21 6.85 -28.29 27.19
CA ASN A 21 7.92 -28.05 26.22
C ASN A 21 7.55 -28.50 24.81
N LEU A 22 6.70 -29.52 24.65
CA LEU A 22 6.18 -29.92 23.34
C LEU A 22 5.23 -28.86 22.79
N GLY A 23 4.31 -28.35 23.61
CA GLY A 23 3.46 -27.22 23.25
C GLY A 23 4.27 -25.97 22.91
N TRP A 24 5.34 -25.70 23.68
CA TRP A 24 6.25 -24.59 23.41
C TRP A 24 7.03 -24.74 22.10
N LEU A 25 7.45 -25.96 21.76
CA LEU A 25 8.09 -26.24 20.46
C LEU A 25 7.11 -25.94 19.32
N LEU A 26 5.88 -26.46 19.39
CA LEU A 26 4.87 -26.23 18.36
C LEU A 26 4.55 -24.73 18.21
N PHE A 27 4.43 -24.02 19.33
CA PHE A 27 4.25 -22.56 19.33
C PHE A 27 5.41 -21.83 18.64
N ARG A 28 6.67 -22.16 18.99
CA ARG A 28 7.84 -21.54 18.36
C ARG A 28 7.96 -21.87 16.88
N LEU A 29 7.70 -23.12 16.49
CA LEU A 29 7.69 -23.53 15.08
C LEU A 29 6.66 -22.73 14.30
N HIS A 30 5.42 -22.66 14.79
CA HIS A 30 4.36 -21.91 14.13
C HIS A 30 4.71 -20.42 14.05
N LEU A 31 5.06 -19.78 15.16
CA LEU A 31 5.37 -18.35 15.21
C LEU A 31 6.57 -17.99 14.31
N GLY A 32 7.66 -18.75 14.41
CA GLY A 32 8.89 -18.51 13.67
C GLY A 32 8.76 -18.78 12.16
N ILE A 33 8.16 -19.90 11.76
CA ILE A 33 7.94 -20.25 10.35
C ILE A 33 6.96 -19.28 9.70
N SER A 34 5.88 -18.91 10.40
CA SER A 34 4.89 -17.97 9.85
C SER A 34 5.54 -16.65 9.47
N ILE A 35 6.44 -16.14 10.30
CA ILE A 35 7.11 -14.85 10.08
C ILE A 35 8.20 -14.97 9.01
N ALA A 36 8.97 -16.05 9.04
CA ALA A 36 9.96 -16.30 8.00
C ALA A 36 9.32 -16.40 6.61
N ILE A 37 8.19 -17.09 6.47
CA ILE A 37 7.53 -17.32 5.17
C ILE A 37 6.67 -16.14 4.74
N HIS A 38 5.89 -15.53 5.63
CA HIS A 38 4.90 -14.53 5.23
C HIS A 38 5.42 -13.09 5.28
N ALA A 39 6.40 -12.79 6.14
CA ALA A 39 6.98 -11.46 6.27
C ALA A 39 8.36 -11.38 5.60
N GLY A 40 9.27 -12.31 5.94
CA GLY A 40 10.65 -12.27 5.47
C GLY A 40 10.83 -12.71 4.01
N TRP A 41 10.41 -13.94 3.67
CA TRP A 41 10.64 -14.57 2.36
C TRP A 41 10.19 -13.74 1.15
N PRO A 42 9.02 -13.05 1.15
CA PRO A 42 8.61 -12.24 0.01
C PRO A 42 9.54 -11.05 -0.26
N LYS A 43 10.35 -10.66 0.72
CA LYS A 43 11.34 -9.57 0.63
C LYS A 43 12.73 -10.08 0.24
N MET A 44 12.90 -11.40 0.06
CA MET A 44 14.19 -12.05 -0.20
C MET A 44 14.53 -12.25 -1.69
N ASN A 45 13.84 -11.55 -2.59
CA ASN A 45 14.05 -11.71 -4.04
C ASN A 45 15.45 -11.23 -4.50
N THR A 46 16.10 -10.34 -3.74
CA THR A 46 17.50 -9.97 -3.92
C THR A 46 18.21 -9.92 -2.55
N MET A 47 19.54 -9.75 -2.54
CA MET A 47 20.27 -9.55 -1.28
C MET A 47 19.90 -8.24 -0.57
N ALA A 48 19.31 -7.29 -1.29
CA ALA A 48 18.78 -6.03 -0.78
C ALA A 48 17.25 -6.08 -0.64
N ALA A 49 16.72 -5.24 0.24
CA ALA A 49 15.28 -5.05 0.35
C ALA A 49 14.66 -4.45 -0.93
N PRO A 50 13.41 -4.81 -1.26
CA PRO A 50 12.68 -4.22 -2.38
C PRO A 50 12.54 -2.69 -2.25
N GLY A 51 12.51 -1.99 -3.39
CA GLY A 51 12.39 -0.52 -3.44
C GLY A 51 11.20 0.01 -2.64
N TRP A 52 10.02 -0.60 -2.80
CA TRP A 52 8.82 -0.22 -2.04
C TRP A 52 9.00 -0.30 -0.52
N PHE A 53 9.82 -1.24 -0.02
CA PHE A 53 10.06 -1.37 1.42
C PHE A 53 11.08 -0.34 1.91
N ASN A 54 12.05 0.03 1.07
CA ASN A 54 12.96 1.14 1.36
C ASN A 54 12.19 2.45 1.51
N ASP A 55 11.19 2.70 0.64
CA ASP A 55 10.34 3.89 0.70
C ASP A 55 9.48 3.90 1.97
N GLN A 56 8.96 2.75 2.39
CA GLN A 56 8.22 2.62 3.66
C GLN A 56 9.11 2.92 4.88
N VAL A 57 10.33 2.37 4.90
CA VAL A 57 11.29 2.60 5.98
C VAL A 57 11.77 4.06 5.99
N ALA A 58 11.90 4.70 4.82
CA ALA A 58 12.16 6.13 4.71
C ALA A 58 11.01 6.98 5.25
N GLY A 59 9.75 6.60 4.94
CA GLY A 59 8.55 7.25 5.48
C GLY A 59 8.44 7.19 6.99
N LEU A 60 9.00 6.14 7.62
CA LEU A 60 9.12 6.00 9.07
C LEU A 60 10.25 6.84 9.70
N GLY A 61 11.05 7.56 8.90
CA GLY A 61 12.14 8.40 9.38
C GLY A 61 13.49 7.69 9.56
N PHE A 62 13.62 6.42 9.14
CA PHE A 62 14.88 5.67 9.19
C PHE A 62 15.79 6.04 8.00
N THR A 63 16.27 7.28 7.98
CA THR A 63 17.03 7.85 6.86
C THR A 63 18.55 7.67 6.97
N PHE A 64 19.08 7.44 8.18
CA PHE A 64 20.51 7.22 8.42
C PHE A 64 20.77 5.84 9.04
N PRO A 65 21.72 5.01 8.55
CA PRO A 65 22.72 5.29 7.50
C PRO A 65 22.17 5.26 6.06
N SER A 66 21.09 4.54 5.80
CA SER A 66 20.21 4.72 4.62
C SER A 66 18.91 3.93 4.84
N PRO A 67 17.79 4.29 4.19
CA PRO A 67 16.56 3.50 4.23
C PRO A 67 16.78 2.07 3.70
N ALA A 68 17.57 1.92 2.65
CA ALA A 68 17.91 0.62 2.06
C ALA A 68 18.66 -0.29 3.04
N PHE A 69 19.56 0.26 3.85
CA PHE A 69 20.25 -0.48 4.90
C PHE A 69 19.26 -1.02 5.94
N TRP A 70 18.38 -0.16 6.46
CA TRP A 70 17.41 -0.54 7.48
C TRP A 70 16.37 -1.53 6.97
N ALA A 71 15.85 -1.32 5.76
CA ALA A 71 14.91 -2.23 5.12
C ALA A 71 15.55 -3.60 4.84
N THR A 72 16.81 -3.64 4.39
CA THR A 72 17.54 -4.90 4.17
C THR A 72 17.77 -5.62 5.49
N LEU A 73 18.20 -4.89 6.53
CA LEU A 73 18.38 -5.45 7.88
C LEU A 73 17.06 -6.00 8.45
N ALA A 74 15.95 -5.29 8.25
CA ALA A 74 14.65 -5.72 8.69
C ALA A 74 14.18 -6.98 7.96
N SER A 75 14.32 -7.03 6.63
CA SER A 75 13.92 -8.18 5.80
C SER A 75 14.68 -9.45 6.17
N TRP A 76 16.01 -9.35 6.29
CA TRP A 76 16.85 -10.47 6.75
C TRP A 76 16.57 -10.83 8.21
N GLY A 77 16.29 -9.84 9.05
CA GLY A 77 15.90 -10.03 10.45
C GLY A 77 14.58 -10.81 10.59
N GLU A 78 13.57 -10.52 9.76
CA GLU A 78 12.31 -11.26 9.73
C GLU A 78 12.52 -12.71 9.28
N PHE A 79 13.30 -12.91 8.21
CA PHE A 79 13.55 -14.24 7.66
C PHE A 79 14.42 -15.11 8.57
N VAL A 80 15.65 -14.66 8.84
CA VAL A 80 16.64 -15.42 9.65
C VAL A 80 16.20 -15.48 11.11
N GLY A 81 15.64 -14.39 11.63
CA GLY A 81 15.09 -14.35 12.99
C GLY A 81 13.93 -15.34 13.15
N GLY A 82 13.00 -15.40 12.19
CA GLY A 82 11.90 -16.37 12.20
C GLY A 82 12.38 -17.82 12.20
N ILE A 83 13.35 -18.17 11.35
CA ILE A 83 13.99 -19.49 11.34
C ILE A 83 14.69 -19.76 12.69
N GLY A 84 15.39 -18.76 13.23
CA GLY A 84 16.05 -18.84 14.53
C GLY A 84 15.08 -19.15 15.68
N ILE A 85 13.91 -18.51 15.71
CA ILE A 85 12.85 -18.81 16.69
C ILE A 85 12.32 -20.24 16.52
N ALA A 86 12.02 -20.65 15.29
CA ALA A 86 11.48 -21.97 14.98
C ALA A 86 12.41 -23.09 15.45
N LEU A 87 13.70 -22.99 15.13
CA LEU A 87 14.72 -23.95 15.55
C LEU A 87 15.11 -23.80 17.04
N GLY A 88 14.83 -22.64 17.62
CA GLY A 88 15.26 -22.26 18.95
C GLY A 88 16.77 -22.06 19.03
N LEU A 89 17.32 -21.27 18.11
CA LEU A 89 18.72 -20.86 18.07
C LEU A 89 18.80 -19.35 18.31
N LEU A 90 19.63 -18.93 19.26
CA LEU A 90 19.73 -17.55 19.74
C LEU A 90 18.34 -16.98 20.06
N THR A 91 17.48 -17.79 20.67
CA THR A 91 16.02 -17.57 20.74
C THR A 91 15.68 -16.21 21.32
N ARG A 92 16.35 -15.80 22.40
CA ARG A 92 16.09 -14.50 23.03
C ARG A 92 16.56 -13.31 22.20
N PHE A 93 17.68 -13.45 21.49
CA PHE A 93 18.17 -12.41 20.61
C PHE A 93 17.22 -12.21 19.42
N ASN A 94 16.83 -13.30 18.78
CA ASN A 94 15.88 -13.27 17.68
C ASN A 94 14.51 -12.78 18.12
N ALA A 95 14.06 -13.12 19.33
CA ALA A 95 12.80 -12.62 19.87
C ALA A 95 12.86 -11.13 20.18
N LEU A 96 13.99 -10.64 20.72
CA LEU A 96 14.16 -9.22 21.02
C LEU A 96 14.12 -8.37 19.74
N GLN A 97 14.87 -8.75 18.70
CA GLN A 97 14.92 -7.97 17.48
C GLN A 97 13.59 -8.01 16.72
N LEU A 98 12.89 -9.16 16.67
CA LEU A 98 11.53 -9.23 16.11
C LEU A 98 10.53 -8.44 16.96
N ALA A 99 10.62 -8.49 18.29
CA ALA A 99 9.77 -7.67 19.15
C ALA A 99 9.97 -6.17 18.88
N ILE A 100 11.21 -5.73 18.63
CA ILE A 100 11.48 -4.32 18.24
C ILE A 100 10.84 -4.00 16.88
N GLN A 101 11.02 -4.85 15.87
CA GLN A 101 10.42 -4.63 14.54
C GLN A 101 8.90 -4.56 14.63
N PHE A 102 8.27 -5.51 15.30
CA PHE A 102 6.82 -5.54 15.45
C PHE A 102 6.29 -4.49 16.42
N PHE A 103 7.12 -3.95 17.32
CA PHE A 103 6.78 -2.73 18.07
C PHE A 103 6.73 -1.52 17.14
N VAL A 104 7.74 -1.33 16.29
CA VAL A 104 7.73 -0.25 15.29
C VAL A 104 6.52 -0.38 14.38
N ILE A 105 6.22 -1.58 13.88
CA ILE A 105 5.05 -1.82 13.03
C ILE A 105 3.74 -1.56 13.80
N ALA A 106 3.63 -2.10 15.02
CA ALA A 106 2.38 -2.06 15.79
C ALA A 106 2.06 -0.68 16.37
N PHE A 107 3.08 0.13 16.66
CA PHE A 107 2.89 1.38 17.41
C PHE A 107 3.40 2.63 16.69
N LEU A 108 4.31 2.50 15.71
CA LEU A 108 4.92 3.66 15.02
C LEU A 108 4.56 3.73 13.53
N TRP A 109 4.12 2.64 12.91
CA TRP A 109 3.78 2.60 11.48
C TRP A 109 2.29 2.69 11.17
N TYR A 110 1.44 2.17 12.05
CA TYR A 110 0.01 2.15 11.80
C TYR A 110 -0.62 3.48 12.21
N ASP A 111 -1.46 4.04 11.35
CA ASP A 111 -2.04 5.38 11.53
C ASP A 111 -2.94 5.49 12.78
N ASN A 112 -3.52 4.37 13.25
CA ASN A 112 -4.30 4.29 14.49
C ASN A 112 -3.94 3.03 15.30
N PRO A 113 -2.87 3.05 16.11
CA PRO A 113 -2.48 1.92 16.93
C PRO A 113 -3.45 1.76 18.10
N GLU A 114 -4.31 0.75 18.06
CA GLU A 114 -5.18 0.34 19.17
C GLU A 114 -4.53 -0.84 19.92
N PRO A 115 -3.80 -0.62 21.03
CA PRO A 115 -2.90 -1.61 21.62
C PRO A 115 -3.60 -2.84 22.23
N ILE A 116 -4.92 -2.80 22.36
CA ILE A 116 -5.73 -3.79 23.08
C ILE A 116 -6.77 -4.42 22.14
N SER A 117 -7.42 -3.63 21.28
CA SER A 117 -8.55 -4.07 20.45
C SER A 117 -8.32 -4.02 18.95
N GLY A 118 -7.33 -3.27 18.45
CA GLY A 118 -7.04 -3.20 17.01
C GLY A 118 -5.69 -3.81 16.68
N MET A 119 -5.42 -3.95 15.38
CA MET A 119 -4.17 -4.55 14.88
C MET A 119 -3.90 -5.96 15.42
N TYR A 120 -4.95 -6.80 15.47
CA TYR A 120 -4.92 -8.11 16.11
C TYR A 120 -3.70 -8.94 15.72
N PHE A 121 -3.30 -8.94 14.45
CA PHE A 121 -2.20 -9.79 13.99
C PHE A 121 -0.83 -9.28 14.43
N GLN A 122 -0.48 -8.02 14.17
CA GLN A 122 0.83 -7.45 14.49
C GLN A 122 1.06 -7.35 15.99
N ASN A 123 0.02 -6.96 16.75
CA ASN A 123 0.09 -6.90 18.21
C ASN A 123 0.20 -8.30 18.83
N THR A 124 -0.53 -9.30 18.30
CA THR A 124 -0.39 -10.69 18.74
C THR A 124 1.03 -11.21 18.48
N LEU A 125 1.63 -10.87 17.34
CA LEU A 125 3.01 -11.23 17.04
C LEU A 125 3.99 -10.55 18.00
N PHE A 126 3.83 -9.25 18.24
CA PHE A 126 4.63 -8.52 19.22
C PHE A 126 4.57 -9.17 20.62
N MET A 127 3.37 -9.45 21.12
CA MET A 127 3.17 -10.13 22.40
C MET A 127 3.72 -11.56 22.40
N GLY A 128 3.59 -12.27 21.27
CA GLY A 128 4.19 -13.58 21.05
C GLY A 128 5.73 -13.54 21.15
N PHE A 129 6.38 -12.54 20.55
CA PHE A 129 7.83 -12.38 20.65
C PHE A 129 8.28 -11.97 22.05
N LEU A 130 7.52 -11.13 22.76
CA LEU A 130 7.78 -10.86 24.17
C LEU A 130 7.70 -12.14 25.01
N LEU A 131 6.67 -12.97 24.78
CA LEU A 131 6.55 -14.26 25.45
C LEU A 131 7.78 -15.15 25.17
N VAL A 132 8.24 -15.23 23.92
CA VAL A 132 9.44 -16.00 23.55
C VAL A 132 10.72 -15.41 24.14
N LEU A 133 10.84 -14.08 24.20
CA LEU A 133 11.96 -13.39 24.82
C LEU A 133 12.11 -13.77 26.30
N PHE A 134 11.01 -13.78 27.05
CA PHE A 134 11.04 -14.11 28.48
C PHE A 134 11.18 -15.63 28.73
N ALA A 135 10.47 -16.45 27.95
CA ALA A 135 10.51 -17.90 28.08
C ALA A 135 11.82 -18.54 27.59
N GLY A 136 12.40 -18.03 26.49
CA GLY A 136 13.61 -18.57 25.86
C GLY A 136 13.34 -19.81 25.00
N GLY A 137 14.40 -20.57 24.68
CA GLY A 137 14.35 -21.69 23.73
C GLY A 137 13.53 -22.91 24.20
N GLY A 138 13.43 -23.15 25.51
CA GLY A 138 12.81 -24.39 26.02
C GLY A 138 13.63 -25.65 25.72
N ARG A 139 13.13 -26.81 26.15
CA ARG A 139 13.86 -28.10 26.12
C ARG A 139 14.20 -28.59 24.71
N TYR A 140 13.27 -28.43 23.76
CA TYR A 140 13.44 -28.87 22.38
C TYR A 140 13.95 -27.72 21.50
N SER A 141 15.14 -27.21 21.81
CA SER A 141 15.77 -26.11 21.07
C SER A 141 17.25 -26.38 20.83
N LEU A 142 17.80 -25.78 19.77
CA LEU A 142 19.25 -25.79 19.53
C LEU A 142 20.01 -25.09 20.65
N ASP A 143 19.42 -24.05 21.25
CA ASP A 143 19.95 -23.35 22.42
C ASP A 143 20.15 -24.29 23.60
N GLN A 144 19.16 -25.14 23.89
CA GLN A 144 19.29 -26.15 24.95
C GLN A 144 20.38 -27.18 24.61
N LEU A 145 20.52 -27.60 23.35
CA LEU A 145 21.60 -28.50 22.94
C LEU A 145 22.98 -27.87 23.15
N ILE A 146 23.13 -26.58 22.87
CA ILE A 146 24.37 -25.80 23.08
C ILE A 146 24.63 -25.58 24.59
N ALA A 147 23.59 -25.25 25.36
CA ALA A 147 23.68 -24.98 26.79
C ALA A 147 23.95 -26.26 27.62
N SER A 148 23.37 -27.40 27.23
CA SER A 148 23.55 -28.70 27.91
C SER A 148 24.98 -29.20 27.88
N ARG A 149 25.77 -28.80 26.87
CA ARG A 149 27.22 -29.10 26.80
C ARG A 149 28.06 -28.34 27.85
N LYS A 150 27.51 -27.34 28.55
CA LYS A 150 28.25 -26.43 29.44
C LYS A 150 27.78 -26.40 30.91
N LYS A 151 26.86 -27.28 31.36
CA LYS A 151 26.33 -27.36 32.76
C LYS A 151 26.00 -25.97 33.36
N ILE A 152 24.94 -25.32 32.89
CA ILE A 152 24.57 -23.96 33.32
C ILE A 152 23.30 -23.98 34.16
N SER A 153 23.36 -23.34 35.33
CA SER A 153 22.28 -23.20 36.31
C SER A 153 21.14 -22.32 35.80
N ARG A 154 19.89 -22.76 36.06
CA ARG A 154 18.66 -22.03 35.83
C ARG A 154 18.43 -21.03 36.99
N THR A 155 18.68 -19.76 36.75
CA THR A 155 18.23 -18.67 37.66
C THR A 155 17.26 -17.74 36.94
N PRO A 156 16.22 -17.23 37.63
CA PRO A 156 15.20 -16.38 37.04
C PRO A 156 15.78 -14.97 36.82
N LEU A 157 15.73 -14.52 35.58
CA LEU A 157 16.41 -13.32 35.08
C LEU A 157 15.48 -12.09 35.18
N ILE A 158 14.94 -11.84 36.38
CA ILE A 158 14.11 -10.67 36.71
C ILE A 158 14.84 -9.36 36.36
N LYS A 159 16.17 -9.33 36.53
CA LYS A 159 17.00 -8.13 36.28
C LYS A 159 17.16 -7.76 34.80
N THR A 160 17.16 -8.73 33.88
CA THR A 160 17.16 -8.44 32.42
C THR A 160 15.78 -8.02 31.93
N ALA A 161 14.70 -8.60 32.46
CA ALA A 161 13.35 -8.20 32.09
C ALA A 161 13.09 -6.72 32.45
N VAL A 162 13.54 -6.30 33.63
CA VAL A 162 13.46 -4.89 34.08
C VAL A 162 14.37 -3.99 33.23
N ALA A 163 15.58 -4.42 32.87
CA ALA A 163 16.47 -3.62 32.01
C ALA A 163 15.93 -3.46 30.57
N THR A 164 15.31 -4.49 29.99
CA THR A 164 14.67 -4.41 28.67
C THR A 164 13.40 -3.56 28.72
N LEU A 165 12.60 -3.66 29.78
CA LEU A 165 11.42 -2.82 30.00
C LEU A 165 11.82 -1.34 30.15
N LEU A 166 12.88 -1.03 30.90
CA LEU A 166 13.40 0.33 31.06
C LEU A 166 14.02 0.89 29.75
N LEU A 167 14.63 0.04 28.91
CA LEU A 167 15.12 0.43 27.59
C LEU A 167 13.97 0.73 26.61
N LEU A 168 12.89 -0.05 26.69
CA LEU A 168 11.66 0.16 25.90
C LEU A 168 10.92 1.44 26.30
N ILE A 169 10.88 1.76 27.61
CA ILE A 169 10.31 3.03 28.11
C ILE A 169 11.21 4.23 27.76
N GLY A 170 12.53 4.05 27.69
CA GLY A 170 13.46 5.10 27.25
C GLY A 170 13.32 5.50 25.77
N LEU A 171 12.80 4.60 24.93
CA LEU A 171 12.55 4.84 23.50
C LEU A 171 11.22 5.58 23.21
N THR A 172 10.33 5.73 24.19
CA THR A 172 9.08 6.51 24.04
C THR A 172 9.29 8.01 24.27
N GLY A 173 10.52 8.45 24.54
CA GLY A 173 10.85 9.83 24.91
C GLY A 173 11.13 10.79 23.75
N THR A 174 11.11 10.33 22.49
CA THR A 174 11.27 11.21 21.33
C THR A 174 9.91 11.47 20.67
N ALA A 175 9.25 12.50 21.18
CA ALA A 175 8.28 13.38 20.53
C ALA A 175 7.43 12.79 19.37
N GLN A 176 6.18 12.46 19.66
CA GLN A 176 5.10 12.61 18.68
C GLN A 176 4.00 13.48 19.30
N ASN A 177 3.66 14.55 18.60
CA ASN A 177 2.57 15.45 18.98
C ASN A 177 1.26 14.65 18.94
N LYS A 178 0.41 14.83 19.96
CA LYS A 178 -0.93 14.21 19.99
C LYS A 178 -1.72 14.58 18.72
N PRO A 179 -2.55 13.66 18.19
CA PRO A 179 -3.48 13.98 17.11
C PRO A 179 -4.31 15.22 17.46
N LEU A 180 -4.39 16.18 16.56
CA LEU A 180 -5.27 17.33 16.70
C LEU A 180 -6.65 16.93 16.19
N LYS A 181 -7.55 16.56 17.11
CA LYS A 181 -8.92 16.16 16.80
C LYS A 181 -9.82 17.37 16.60
N GLY A 182 -10.72 17.36 15.63
CA GLY A 182 -11.84 18.31 15.57
C GLY A 182 -12.67 18.26 16.87
N SER A 183 -13.06 19.42 17.38
CA SER A 183 -13.83 19.53 18.63
C SER A 183 -15.29 19.08 18.50
N GLY A 184 -15.83 19.03 17.27
CA GLY A 184 -17.25 18.86 16.99
C GLY A 184 -18.08 20.14 17.18
N VAL A 185 -17.47 21.23 17.66
CA VAL A 185 -18.13 22.53 17.79
C VAL A 185 -17.90 23.32 16.52
N LEU A 186 -18.94 23.43 15.70
CA LEU A 186 -18.85 24.02 14.37
C LEU A 186 -18.88 25.56 14.44
N LEU A 187 -17.89 26.19 13.81
CA LEU A 187 -17.81 27.62 13.56
C LEU A 187 -17.99 27.86 12.06
N THR A 188 -18.85 28.81 11.68
CA THR A 188 -19.03 29.22 10.29
C THR A 188 -18.50 30.63 10.07
N GLN A 189 -17.70 30.81 9.03
CA GLN A 189 -17.14 32.08 8.61
C GLN A 189 -17.43 32.35 7.14
N THR A 190 -17.52 33.63 6.80
CA THR A 190 -17.69 34.10 5.43
C THR A 190 -16.55 35.04 5.10
N PHE A 191 -16.02 34.90 3.90
CA PHE A 191 -14.89 35.69 3.41
C PHE A 191 -15.27 36.43 2.12
N ASN A 192 -14.90 37.70 2.06
CA ASN A 192 -15.17 38.58 0.91
C ASN A 192 -13.95 38.60 -0.03
N TYR A 193 -13.64 37.45 -0.64
CA TYR A 193 -12.63 37.37 -1.70
C TYR A 193 -13.29 37.56 -3.06
N GLU A 194 -12.66 38.33 -3.94
CA GLU A 194 -13.14 38.61 -5.29
C GLU A 194 -11.99 38.50 -6.30
N ASN A 195 -12.30 38.54 -7.60
CA ASN A 195 -11.30 38.61 -8.68
C ASN A 195 -10.32 37.43 -8.72
N PHE A 196 -10.82 36.21 -8.48
CA PHE A 196 -10.05 34.98 -8.68
C PHE A 196 -10.75 34.07 -9.70
N ASP A 197 -9.97 33.35 -10.47
CA ASP A 197 -10.41 32.36 -11.45
C ASP A 197 -9.73 31.01 -11.25
N LYS A 198 -8.85 30.89 -10.25
CA LYS A 198 -8.13 29.66 -9.91
C LYS A 198 -8.35 29.29 -8.46
N ILE A 199 -8.42 27.99 -8.18
CA ILE A 199 -8.54 27.45 -6.83
C ILE A 199 -7.40 26.47 -6.57
N THR A 200 -6.71 26.65 -5.44
CA THR A 200 -5.72 25.71 -4.92
C THR A 200 -6.09 25.24 -3.52
N ILE A 201 -6.12 23.93 -3.34
CA ILE A 201 -6.50 23.28 -2.07
C ILE A 201 -5.38 22.33 -1.68
N ARG A 202 -4.85 22.49 -0.47
CA ARG A 202 -3.75 21.68 0.06
C ARG A 202 -4.03 21.27 1.49
N ASP A 203 -3.56 20.09 1.85
CA ASP A 203 -3.42 19.63 3.25
C ASP A 203 -4.70 19.82 4.08
N LEU A 204 -5.86 19.63 3.43
CA LEU A 204 -7.20 19.82 3.99
C LEU A 204 -8.01 18.51 3.86
N HIS A 205 -8.77 18.17 4.89
CA HIS A 205 -9.64 17.01 4.91
C HIS A 205 -11.08 17.43 5.21
N GLY A 206 -11.95 17.35 4.21
CA GLY A 206 -13.31 17.87 4.28
C GLY A 206 -14.08 17.76 2.96
N LYS A 207 -15.22 18.45 2.88
CA LYS A 207 -16.07 18.51 1.68
C LYS A 207 -16.08 19.91 1.09
N ILE A 208 -15.95 20.01 -0.22
CA ILE A 208 -15.82 21.29 -0.91
C ILE A 208 -16.85 21.35 -2.04
N GLN A 209 -17.65 22.40 -2.04
CA GLN A 209 -18.67 22.64 -3.06
C GLN A 209 -18.38 23.97 -3.74
N VAL A 210 -18.25 23.94 -5.07
CA VAL A 210 -18.01 25.12 -5.90
C VAL A 210 -19.15 25.25 -6.91
N GLU A 211 -19.80 26.41 -6.91
CA GLU A 211 -20.87 26.75 -7.84
C GLU A 211 -20.44 27.90 -8.74
N LEU A 212 -20.37 27.63 -10.05
CA LEU A 212 -19.96 28.61 -11.05
C LEU A 212 -21.15 29.41 -11.60
N GLY A 213 -20.88 30.54 -12.25
CA GLY A 213 -21.91 31.45 -12.79
C GLY A 213 -22.60 32.32 -11.73
N LYS A 214 -22.02 32.43 -10.52
CA LYS A 214 -22.56 33.21 -9.41
C LYS A 214 -21.60 34.33 -8.99
N PRO A 215 -22.08 35.38 -8.31
CA PRO A 215 -21.19 36.35 -7.64
C PRO A 215 -20.24 35.64 -6.66
N PHE A 216 -19.11 36.29 -6.38
CA PHE A 216 -18.13 35.75 -5.44
C PHE A 216 -18.72 35.61 -4.03
N ALA A 217 -18.64 34.41 -3.47
CA ALA A 217 -18.93 34.17 -2.07
C ALA A 217 -18.11 32.97 -1.58
N VAL A 218 -17.45 33.10 -0.43
CA VAL A 218 -16.69 32.01 0.19
C VAL A 218 -17.19 31.84 1.62
N SER A 219 -17.64 30.64 1.96
CA SER A 219 -18.06 30.29 3.32
C SER A 219 -17.40 29.00 3.75
N VAL A 220 -16.89 28.99 4.99
CA VAL A 220 -16.24 27.82 5.59
C VAL A 220 -16.90 27.51 6.91
N THR A 221 -17.33 26.27 7.07
CA THR A 221 -17.72 25.68 8.35
C THR A 221 -16.62 24.73 8.78
N ILE A 222 -16.07 24.92 9.99
CA ILE A 222 -14.91 24.20 10.52
C ILE A 222 -15.07 24.02 12.04
N ASP A 223 -14.45 22.99 12.63
CA ASP A 223 -14.33 22.89 14.09
C ASP A 223 -13.59 24.12 14.66
N ASP A 224 -14.11 24.68 15.75
CA ASP A 224 -13.60 25.91 16.37
C ASP A 224 -12.11 25.85 16.71
N ASN A 225 -11.61 24.69 17.13
CA ASN A 225 -10.24 24.45 17.51
C ASN A 225 -9.29 24.30 16.30
N LEU A 226 -9.81 24.01 15.11
CA LEU A 226 -9.05 23.94 13.86
C LEU A 226 -9.05 25.28 13.11
N ASN A 227 -9.97 26.18 13.44
CA ASN A 227 -10.11 27.46 12.78
C ASN A 227 -8.84 28.32 12.82
N SER A 228 -8.08 28.27 13.90
CA SER A 228 -6.82 29.02 14.04
C SER A 228 -5.76 28.63 13.01
N LEU A 229 -5.85 27.39 12.49
CA LEU A 229 -4.96 26.84 11.47
C LEU A 229 -5.44 27.13 10.05
N LEU A 230 -6.73 27.44 9.85
CA LEU A 230 -7.26 27.71 8.52
C LEU A 230 -6.62 28.98 7.94
N ARG A 231 -6.01 28.84 6.76
CA ARG A 231 -5.51 29.97 5.97
C ARG A 231 -6.17 29.96 4.61
N ILE A 232 -6.77 31.10 4.31
CA ILE A 232 -7.34 31.41 3.00
C ILE A 232 -6.65 32.68 2.53
N SER A 233 -6.18 32.66 1.29
CA SER A 233 -5.56 33.82 0.66
C SER A 233 -5.93 33.86 -0.81
N ASN A 234 -6.08 35.08 -1.35
CA ASN A 234 -6.19 35.28 -2.79
C ASN A 234 -4.95 36.03 -3.25
N ASN A 235 -4.07 35.33 -3.97
CA ASN A 235 -2.84 35.90 -4.51
C ASN A 235 -2.88 35.77 -6.04
N ASN A 236 -2.78 36.90 -6.76
CA ASN A 236 -2.74 36.92 -8.22
C ASN A 236 -3.89 36.16 -8.92
N GLY A 237 -5.11 36.25 -8.37
CA GLY A 237 -6.29 35.58 -8.92
C GLY A 237 -6.40 34.08 -8.59
N GLU A 238 -5.58 33.58 -7.66
CA GLU A 238 -5.61 32.21 -7.17
C GLU A 238 -6.04 32.17 -5.70
N LEU A 239 -7.23 31.62 -5.44
CA LEU A 239 -7.73 31.36 -4.09
C LEU A 239 -7.08 30.10 -3.54
N LYS A 240 -6.16 30.28 -2.59
CA LYS A 240 -5.44 29.22 -1.91
C LYS A 240 -6.06 28.95 -0.53
N MET A 241 -6.36 27.70 -0.24
CA MET A 241 -6.87 27.23 1.05
C MET A 241 -6.02 26.08 1.58
N GLU A 242 -5.58 26.20 2.83
CA GLU A 242 -4.76 25.19 3.52
C GLU A 242 -4.90 25.29 5.05
N LEU A 243 -4.46 24.24 5.76
CA LEU A 243 -4.24 24.28 7.20
C LEU A 243 -2.75 24.61 7.46
N GLU A 244 -2.48 25.78 8.03
CA GLU A 244 -1.13 26.26 8.33
C GLU A 244 -0.38 25.29 9.23
N GLY A 245 0.87 24.99 8.87
CA GLY A 245 1.71 24.02 9.57
C GLY A 245 1.44 22.56 9.22
N ASN A 246 0.41 22.27 8.40
CA ASN A 246 0.11 20.91 7.95
C ASN A 246 0.83 20.53 6.64
N GLU A 247 1.87 21.27 6.24
CA GLU A 247 2.57 21.03 4.98
C GLU A 247 3.09 19.59 4.89
N ASN A 248 2.77 18.89 3.80
CA ASN A 248 3.09 17.47 3.61
C ASN A 248 2.50 16.55 4.68
N ASN A 249 1.29 16.87 5.19
CA ASN A 249 0.62 16.11 6.26
C ASN A 249 1.45 15.98 7.56
N ARG A 250 2.25 16.99 7.90
CA ARG A 250 3.07 16.99 9.13
C ARG A 250 2.25 17.09 10.41
N MET A 251 0.99 17.54 10.34
CA MET A 251 0.07 17.47 11.45
C MET A 251 -0.87 16.28 11.27
N TYR A 252 -0.95 15.44 12.30
CA TYR A 252 -1.96 14.39 12.34
C TYR A 252 -3.28 15.00 12.81
N ILE A 253 -4.11 15.44 11.86
CA ILE A 253 -5.43 16.04 12.09
C ILE A 253 -6.49 15.01 11.71
N GLU A 254 -7.38 14.67 12.66
CA GLU A 254 -8.40 13.64 12.46
C GLU A 254 -9.77 14.11 12.98
N ALA A 255 -10.84 13.38 12.60
CA ALA A 255 -12.22 13.71 12.95
C ALA A 255 -12.62 15.15 12.61
N THR A 256 -12.13 15.66 11.47
CA THR A 256 -12.38 17.03 11.01
C THR A 256 -13.77 17.18 10.43
N ASN A 257 -14.46 18.25 10.81
CA ASN A 257 -15.73 18.68 10.25
C ASN A 257 -15.50 19.95 9.43
N ILE A 258 -14.90 19.81 8.26
CA ILE A 258 -14.63 20.94 7.35
C ILE A 258 -15.56 20.87 6.14
N SER A 259 -16.36 21.91 5.96
CA SER A 259 -17.24 22.11 4.80
C SER A 259 -16.99 23.49 4.20
N ILE A 260 -16.58 23.53 2.94
CA ILE A 260 -16.28 24.78 2.21
C ILE A 260 -17.28 24.94 1.08
N LYS A 261 -17.89 26.12 0.98
CA LYS A 261 -18.78 26.52 -0.10
C LYS A 261 -18.21 27.75 -0.80
N ILE A 262 -18.02 27.65 -2.11
CA ILE A 262 -17.51 28.72 -2.96
C ILE A 262 -18.50 28.98 -4.08
N SER A 263 -18.81 30.25 -4.32
CA SER A 263 -19.52 30.74 -5.50
C SER A 263 -18.58 31.68 -6.24
N MET A 264 -18.49 31.56 -7.56
CA MET A 264 -17.66 32.42 -8.39
C MET A 264 -18.15 32.44 -9.85
N PRO A 265 -17.79 33.43 -10.67
CA PRO A 265 -18.28 33.50 -12.04
C PRO A 265 -17.72 32.40 -12.96
N VAL A 266 -16.42 32.14 -12.91
CA VAL A 266 -15.69 31.26 -13.85
C VAL A 266 -14.48 30.62 -13.17
N LEU A 267 -14.06 29.44 -13.62
CA LEU A 267 -12.89 28.72 -13.09
C LEU A 267 -11.95 28.29 -14.22
N SER A 268 -10.77 28.88 -14.32
CA SER A 268 -9.77 28.51 -15.33
C SER A 268 -8.90 27.34 -14.88
N ALA A 269 -8.60 27.21 -13.58
CA ALA A 269 -7.81 26.09 -13.07
C ALA A 269 -8.18 25.64 -11.64
N LEU A 270 -8.16 24.33 -11.42
CA LEU A 270 -8.22 23.69 -10.10
C LEU A 270 -6.92 22.95 -9.82
N LYS A 271 -6.31 23.20 -8.67
CA LYS A 271 -5.22 22.39 -8.11
C LYS A 271 -5.67 21.79 -6.78
N HIS A 272 -5.76 20.46 -6.73
CA HIS A 272 -6.26 19.73 -5.58
C HIS A 272 -5.22 18.71 -5.09
N PHE A 273 -4.54 19.08 -4.01
CA PHE A 273 -3.50 18.27 -3.35
C PHE A 273 -3.89 18.03 -1.89
N ALA A 274 -5.14 17.64 -1.68
CA ALA A 274 -5.76 17.50 -0.38
C ALA A 274 -6.51 16.17 -0.29
N ASN A 275 -6.85 15.74 0.92
CA ASN A 275 -7.65 14.54 1.15
C ASN A 275 -9.16 14.83 1.14
N SER A 276 -9.55 16.00 0.62
CA SER A 276 -10.93 16.48 0.61
C SER A 276 -11.64 16.09 -0.69
N ASP A 277 -12.94 15.78 -0.62
CA ASP A 277 -13.75 15.66 -1.83
C ASP A 277 -14.15 17.05 -2.33
N ILE A 278 -14.14 17.24 -3.64
CA ILE A 278 -14.57 18.49 -4.28
C ILE A 278 -15.62 18.24 -5.36
N SER A 279 -16.71 18.99 -5.31
CA SER A 279 -17.76 19.01 -6.32
C SER A 279 -17.85 20.40 -6.95
N ILE A 280 -17.71 20.47 -8.27
CA ILE A 280 -17.79 21.72 -9.04
C ILE A 280 -18.94 21.62 -10.04
N ILE A 281 -19.92 22.50 -9.90
CA ILE A 281 -21.12 22.53 -10.73
C ILE A 281 -21.26 23.85 -11.48
N GLY A 282 -21.94 23.81 -12.62
CA GLY A 282 -22.20 24.99 -13.45
C GLY A 282 -21.02 25.42 -14.33
N ILE A 283 -20.08 24.51 -14.63
CA ILE A 283 -18.95 24.80 -15.52
C ILE A 283 -19.48 25.22 -16.90
N SER A 284 -19.02 26.35 -17.42
CA SER A 284 -19.42 26.89 -18.72
C SER A 284 -18.27 27.74 -19.30
N ASN A 285 -17.12 27.09 -19.53
CA ASN A 285 -15.85 27.78 -19.78
C ASN A 285 -15.27 27.40 -21.15
N GLN A 286 -14.37 28.23 -21.69
CA GLN A 286 -13.62 27.84 -22.89
C GLN A 286 -12.59 26.75 -22.56
N ALA A 287 -11.78 26.96 -21.53
CA ALA A 287 -10.77 26.01 -21.09
C ALA A 287 -10.83 25.81 -19.58
N LEU A 288 -10.54 24.59 -19.13
CA LEU A 288 -10.40 24.24 -17.72
C LEU A 288 -9.20 23.32 -17.53
N GLN A 289 -8.30 23.69 -16.62
CA GLN A 289 -7.18 22.87 -16.20
C GLN A 289 -7.45 22.25 -14.82
N ILE A 290 -7.30 20.94 -14.70
CA ILE A 290 -7.41 20.21 -13.43
C ILE A 290 -6.09 19.54 -13.14
N ARG A 291 -5.54 19.81 -11.96
CA ARG A 291 -4.38 19.11 -11.43
C ARG A 291 -4.71 18.51 -10.06
N GLY A 292 -4.73 17.19 -9.97
CA GLY A 292 -5.08 16.46 -8.75
C GLY A 292 -3.97 15.52 -8.30
N GLY A 293 -3.45 15.69 -7.10
CA GLY A 293 -2.51 14.74 -6.47
C GLY A 293 -3.04 14.13 -5.18
N GLY A 294 -4.20 14.60 -4.71
CA GLY A 294 -4.83 14.16 -3.46
C GLY A 294 -5.52 12.80 -3.52
N ASN A 295 -5.98 12.36 -2.35
CA ASN A 295 -6.76 11.12 -2.19
C ASN A 295 -8.28 11.31 -2.30
N GLY A 296 -8.77 12.55 -2.26
CA GLY A 296 -10.21 12.85 -2.40
C GLY A 296 -10.68 12.82 -3.84
N ASP A 297 -11.99 12.63 -4.02
CA ASP A 297 -12.64 12.58 -5.32
C ASP A 297 -12.89 14.00 -5.87
N ILE A 298 -12.79 14.15 -7.20
CA ILE A 298 -13.11 15.38 -7.91
C ILE A 298 -14.32 15.12 -8.80
N ILE A 299 -15.44 15.81 -8.56
CA ILE A 299 -16.67 15.70 -9.34
C ILE A 299 -16.88 16.99 -10.13
N LEU A 300 -17.06 16.89 -11.44
CA LEU A 300 -17.21 18.04 -12.34
C LEU A 300 -18.50 17.93 -13.17
N GLN A 301 -19.29 18.99 -13.21
CA GLN A 301 -20.55 19.06 -13.96
C GLN A 301 -20.66 20.35 -14.80
N GLY A 302 -21.11 20.22 -16.05
CA GLY A 302 -21.37 21.37 -16.94
C GLY A 302 -20.91 21.15 -18.38
N LYS A 303 -20.37 22.20 -19.00
CA LYS A 303 -19.80 22.20 -20.36
C LYS A 303 -18.49 22.98 -20.45
N VAL A 304 -17.53 22.46 -21.20
CA VAL A 304 -16.26 23.13 -21.51
C VAL A 304 -15.83 22.84 -22.96
N GLN A 305 -15.06 23.71 -23.61
CA GLN A 305 -14.49 23.36 -24.94
C GLN A 305 -13.25 22.49 -24.78
N GLU A 306 -12.27 22.95 -23.99
CA GLU A 306 -11.03 22.22 -23.71
C GLU A 306 -10.87 21.87 -22.24
N LEU A 307 -10.67 20.58 -21.96
CA LEU A 307 -10.40 20.06 -20.63
C LEU A 307 -9.01 19.42 -20.58
N GLU A 308 -8.14 19.93 -19.69
CA GLU A 308 -6.83 19.35 -19.44
C GLU A 308 -6.77 18.79 -18.01
N ILE A 309 -6.48 17.51 -17.88
CA ILE A 309 -6.45 16.77 -16.62
C ILE A 309 -5.05 16.20 -16.41
N GLU A 310 -4.47 16.50 -15.24
CA GLU A 310 -3.29 15.83 -14.70
C GLU A 310 -3.66 15.23 -13.34
N LYS A 311 -3.68 13.90 -13.22
CA LYS A 311 -4.16 13.19 -12.03
C LYS A 311 -3.16 12.13 -11.55
N ASP A 312 -2.52 12.40 -10.41
CA ASP A 312 -1.42 11.59 -9.86
C ASP A 312 -1.73 11.00 -8.47
N GLY A 313 -2.95 11.20 -7.96
CA GLY A 313 -3.40 10.68 -6.66
C GLY A 313 -4.32 9.46 -6.72
N ASN A 314 -4.77 8.98 -5.55
CA ASN A 314 -5.62 7.78 -5.44
C ASN A 314 -7.12 8.02 -5.65
N GLY A 315 -7.63 9.24 -5.42
CA GLY A 315 -9.05 9.54 -5.61
C GLY A 315 -9.48 9.56 -7.08
N ASP A 316 -10.76 9.39 -7.35
CA ASP A 316 -11.30 9.38 -8.71
C ASP A 316 -11.53 10.80 -9.23
N LEU A 317 -11.45 10.97 -10.55
CA LEU A 317 -11.96 12.18 -11.23
C LEU A 317 -13.21 11.82 -12.01
N LYS A 318 -14.35 12.31 -11.54
CA LYS A 318 -15.70 12.07 -12.08
C LYS A 318 -16.17 13.27 -12.90
N ALA A 319 -15.76 13.33 -14.16
CA ALA A 319 -16.20 14.34 -15.14
C ALA A 319 -17.16 13.76 -16.20
N GLY A 320 -17.87 12.68 -15.86
CA GLY A 320 -18.87 12.07 -16.76
C GLY A 320 -20.08 12.96 -17.05
N GLU A 321 -20.34 13.95 -16.21
CA GLU A 321 -21.40 14.95 -16.37
C GLU A 321 -20.87 16.31 -16.87
N LEU A 322 -19.59 16.37 -17.28
CA LEU A 322 -18.96 17.54 -17.88
C LEU A 322 -18.74 17.32 -19.38
N ILE A 323 -19.62 17.87 -20.22
CA ILE A 323 -19.49 17.75 -21.68
C ILE A 323 -18.28 18.57 -22.14
N ALA A 324 -17.33 17.92 -22.79
CA ALA A 324 -16.13 18.54 -23.33
C ALA A 324 -15.97 18.29 -24.84
N ASP A 325 -15.57 19.30 -25.60
CA ASP A 325 -15.29 19.11 -27.03
C ASP A 325 -13.98 18.34 -27.21
N LYS A 326 -12.91 18.77 -26.53
CA LYS A 326 -11.58 18.12 -26.53
C LYS A 326 -11.09 17.87 -25.10
N VAL A 327 -10.57 16.68 -24.84
CA VAL A 327 -10.04 16.30 -23.53
C VAL A 327 -8.61 15.77 -23.65
N ARG A 328 -7.72 16.23 -22.76
CA ARG A 328 -6.37 15.67 -22.59
C ARG A 328 -6.23 15.17 -21.15
N VAL A 329 -5.96 13.88 -21.01
CA VAL A 329 -5.74 13.22 -19.71
C VAL A 329 -4.29 12.76 -19.61
N LYS A 330 -3.63 13.20 -18.54
CA LYS A 330 -2.38 12.63 -18.03
C LYS A 330 -2.65 12.03 -16.66
N LYS A 331 -2.28 10.77 -16.45
CA LYS A 331 -2.46 10.12 -15.15
C LYS A 331 -1.26 9.27 -14.76
N SER A 332 -0.90 9.26 -13.48
CA SER A 332 0.05 8.27 -12.92
C SER A 332 -0.42 7.60 -11.62
N GLY A 333 -1.69 7.83 -11.22
CA GLY A 333 -2.28 7.33 -9.99
C GLY A 333 -3.12 6.05 -10.14
N ASN A 334 -3.71 5.64 -9.02
CA ASN A 334 -4.60 4.47 -8.95
C ASN A 334 -6.09 4.80 -9.20
N GLY A 335 -6.48 6.07 -9.09
CA GLY A 335 -7.88 6.48 -9.28
C GLY A 335 -8.31 6.45 -10.74
N ASP A 336 -9.60 6.21 -10.95
CA ASP A 336 -10.22 6.20 -12.27
C ASP A 336 -10.49 7.64 -12.75
N VAL A 337 -10.41 7.83 -14.07
CA VAL A 337 -10.72 9.12 -14.71
C VAL A 337 -11.89 8.94 -15.67
N PHE A 338 -13.03 9.48 -15.28
CA PHE A 338 -14.25 9.48 -16.08
C PHE A 338 -14.39 10.81 -16.82
N ILE A 339 -14.58 10.77 -18.13
CA ILE A 339 -14.70 11.94 -19.00
C ILE A 339 -15.94 11.83 -19.89
N ASN A 340 -16.35 12.94 -20.50
CA ASN A 340 -17.48 13.01 -21.43
C ASN A 340 -17.09 13.88 -22.64
N SER A 341 -16.30 13.29 -23.55
CA SER A 341 -15.79 13.94 -24.75
C SER A 341 -16.56 13.58 -26.01
N LEU A 342 -17.00 14.58 -26.77
CA LEU A 342 -17.74 14.40 -28.02
C LEU A 342 -16.83 14.17 -29.24
N ASN A 343 -15.79 14.99 -29.42
CA ASN A 343 -15.00 15.00 -30.67
C ASN A 343 -13.71 14.18 -30.59
N GLY A 344 -13.33 13.70 -29.40
CA GLY A 344 -12.15 12.88 -29.19
C GLY A 344 -11.30 13.32 -28.00
N PHE A 345 -10.49 12.40 -27.49
CA PHE A 345 -9.66 12.63 -26.31
C PHE A 345 -8.28 11.99 -26.45
N THR A 346 -7.28 12.58 -25.81
CA THR A 346 -5.98 11.94 -25.61
C THR A 346 -5.89 11.45 -24.17
N ALA A 347 -5.46 10.22 -23.94
CA ALA A 347 -5.19 9.70 -22.60
C ALA A 347 -3.82 9.04 -22.56
N ILE A 348 -2.93 9.56 -21.73
CA ILE A 348 -1.58 9.02 -21.53
C ILE A 348 -1.39 8.80 -20.04
N GLY A 349 -0.84 7.65 -19.65
CA GLY A 349 -0.57 7.47 -18.24
C GLY A 349 0.00 6.12 -17.85
N SER A 350 0.20 5.99 -16.54
CA SER A 350 0.60 4.74 -15.90
C SER A 350 -0.30 4.42 -14.71
N GLY A 351 -0.19 3.21 -14.16
CA GLY A 351 -0.89 2.79 -12.94
C GLY A 351 -2.11 1.92 -13.18
N ASN A 352 -2.95 1.78 -12.14
CA ASN A 352 -4.02 0.78 -12.12
C ASN A 352 -5.40 1.29 -12.51
N GLY A 353 -5.64 2.61 -12.48
CA GLY A 353 -6.95 3.18 -12.80
C GLY A 353 -7.26 3.17 -14.31
N ASP A 354 -8.55 3.12 -14.63
CA ASP A 354 -9.09 3.19 -15.99
C ASP A 354 -9.29 4.65 -16.43
N VAL A 355 -9.33 4.88 -17.74
CA VAL A 355 -9.85 6.12 -18.34
C VAL A 355 -11.11 5.77 -19.13
N MET A 356 -12.25 6.29 -18.71
CA MET A 356 -13.55 5.97 -19.28
C MET A 356 -14.21 7.19 -19.93
N ASN A 357 -14.45 7.14 -21.24
CA ASN A 357 -15.25 8.14 -21.93
C ASN A 357 -16.72 7.71 -22.06
N TYR A 358 -17.63 8.48 -21.49
CA TYR A 358 -19.08 8.23 -21.54
C TYR A 358 -19.76 8.66 -22.84
N ASN A 359 -19.07 9.42 -23.68
CA ASN A 359 -19.61 9.95 -24.93
C ASN A 359 -18.93 9.31 -26.14
N GLU A 360 -19.31 9.73 -27.35
CA GLU A 360 -18.95 9.05 -28.60
C GLU A 360 -17.53 9.36 -29.10
N GLY A 361 -16.83 10.31 -28.46
CA GLY A 361 -15.46 10.66 -28.78
C GLY A 361 -14.52 9.45 -28.65
N ARG A 362 -13.69 9.24 -29.66
CA ARG A 362 -12.71 8.15 -29.69
C ARG A 362 -11.36 8.62 -29.15
N PRO A 363 -10.53 7.72 -28.59
CA PRO A 363 -9.17 8.06 -28.24
C PRO A 363 -8.36 8.43 -29.49
N GLU A 364 -7.66 9.55 -29.45
CA GLU A 364 -6.75 9.99 -30.51
C GLU A 364 -5.51 9.06 -30.59
N PRO A 365 -4.89 8.90 -31.77
CA PRO A 365 -3.65 8.16 -31.91
C PRO A 365 -2.57 8.64 -30.93
N GLY A 366 -1.89 7.70 -30.27
CA GLY A 366 -0.91 8.01 -29.22
C GLY A 366 -1.47 8.00 -27.81
N SER A 367 -2.76 7.69 -27.63
CA SER A 367 -3.32 7.39 -26.31
C SER A 367 -2.90 5.99 -25.84
N TRP A 368 -2.37 5.87 -24.64
CA TRP A 368 -1.97 4.60 -24.02
C TRP A 368 -1.96 4.70 -22.48
N ILE A 369 -2.17 3.57 -21.82
CA ILE A 369 -1.99 3.41 -20.38
C ILE A 369 -1.04 2.23 -20.16
N ASP A 370 0.01 2.41 -19.35
CA ASP A 370 0.94 1.36 -18.94
C ASP A 370 0.64 0.91 -17.50
N GLY A 371 0.51 -0.38 -17.28
CA GLY A 371 0.02 -0.96 -16.03
C GLY A 371 -1.25 -1.78 -16.22
N ASN A 372 -2.10 -1.82 -15.20
CA ASN A 372 -3.31 -2.66 -15.19
C ASN A 372 -4.59 -1.92 -15.66
N GLY A 373 -4.51 -0.60 -15.86
CA GLY A 373 -5.65 0.20 -16.29
C GLY A 373 -5.90 0.17 -17.79
N GLU A 374 -7.14 0.39 -18.20
CA GLU A 374 -7.59 0.38 -19.59
C GLU A 374 -8.19 1.72 -20.04
N ILE A 375 -8.13 1.99 -21.34
CA ILE A 375 -8.91 3.06 -21.97
C ILE A 375 -10.21 2.45 -22.50
N ARG A 376 -11.35 2.93 -22.00
CA ARG A 376 -12.69 2.52 -22.41
C ARG A 376 -13.47 3.69 -22.97
N TYR A 377 -14.30 3.45 -23.99
CA TYR A 377 -15.12 4.48 -24.61
C TYR A 377 -16.41 3.89 -25.17
N LYS A 378 -17.43 4.73 -25.36
CA LYS A 378 -18.71 4.31 -25.93
C LYS A 378 -18.52 3.76 -27.34
N ASN A 379 -19.23 2.68 -27.66
CA ASN A 379 -19.12 1.98 -28.95
C ASN A 379 -17.71 1.44 -29.25
N GLN A 380 -16.91 1.17 -28.22
CA GLN A 380 -15.66 0.43 -28.38
C GLN A 380 -15.96 -0.88 -29.14
N PRO A 381 -15.25 -1.17 -30.24
CA PRO A 381 -15.44 -2.40 -30.98
C PRO A 381 -15.34 -3.55 -29.99
N THR A 382 -16.42 -4.31 -29.83
CA THR A 382 -16.37 -5.53 -29.04
C THR A 382 -15.29 -6.40 -29.67
N ALA A 383 -14.40 -6.94 -28.83
CA ALA A 383 -13.42 -7.92 -29.30
C ALA A 383 -14.18 -8.97 -30.13
N PRO A 384 -13.67 -9.39 -31.30
CA PRO A 384 -14.38 -10.32 -32.16
C PRO A 384 -14.90 -11.47 -31.33
N VAL A 385 -16.22 -11.70 -31.35
CA VAL A 385 -16.81 -12.87 -30.70
C VAL A 385 -16.11 -14.08 -31.31
N MET A 386 -15.26 -14.73 -30.53
CA MET A 386 -14.50 -15.84 -31.06
C MET A 386 -15.47 -16.96 -31.40
N PRO A 387 -15.33 -17.60 -32.58
CA PRO A 387 -16.19 -18.71 -32.94
C PRO A 387 -16.16 -19.77 -31.85
N ASP A 388 -17.33 -20.30 -31.50
CA ASP A 388 -17.47 -21.29 -30.45
C ASP A 388 -16.78 -22.59 -30.90
N PHE A 389 -15.55 -22.82 -30.42
CA PHE A 389 -14.83 -24.03 -30.74
C PHE A 389 -15.38 -25.17 -29.90
N LYS A 390 -15.81 -26.28 -30.54
CA LYS A 390 -16.06 -27.54 -29.82
C LYS A 390 -14.82 -27.86 -28.97
N ARG A 391 -15.02 -28.11 -27.68
CA ARG A 391 -13.95 -28.42 -26.73
C ARG A 391 -13.90 -29.92 -26.45
N VAL A 392 -12.69 -30.43 -26.23
CA VAL A 392 -12.43 -31.80 -25.79
C VAL A 392 -11.54 -31.79 -24.57
N GLN A 393 -11.78 -32.70 -23.64
CA GLN A 393 -10.89 -32.93 -22.51
C GLN A 393 -9.81 -33.93 -22.93
N VAL A 394 -8.56 -33.54 -22.80
CA VAL A 394 -7.40 -34.39 -23.06
C VAL A 394 -6.66 -34.65 -21.76
N ARG A 395 -6.11 -35.86 -21.61
CA ARG A 395 -5.17 -36.20 -20.55
C ARG A 395 -3.83 -36.48 -21.19
N ILE A 396 -2.79 -35.83 -20.69
CA ILE A 396 -1.42 -36.01 -21.17
C ILE A 396 -0.60 -36.61 -20.05
N ASN A 397 0.05 -37.74 -20.33
CA ASN A 397 0.88 -38.47 -19.38
C ASN A 397 2.34 -38.31 -19.78
N ASN A 398 3.19 -37.94 -18.83
CA ASN A 398 4.63 -37.98 -18.99
C ASN A 398 5.14 -39.31 -18.42
N GLU A 399 5.38 -40.29 -19.28
CA GLU A 399 5.91 -41.59 -18.90
C GLU A 399 7.45 -41.61 -18.84
N THR A 400 8.08 -40.48 -19.16
CA THR A 400 9.51 -40.33 -19.06
C THR A 400 9.88 -40.08 -17.60
N GLY A 401 10.97 -40.70 -17.14
CA GLY A 401 11.52 -40.43 -15.81
C GLY A 401 12.14 -39.03 -15.65
N GLN A 402 11.82 -38.10 -16.56
CA GLN A 402 12.35 -36.75 -16.62
C GLN A 402 11.22 -35.73 -16.71
N TRP A 403 11.51 -34.48 -16.37
CA TRP A 403 10.58 -33.37 -16.57
C TRP A 403 10.42 -33.06 -18.06
N MET A 404 9.21 -32.67 -18.45
CA MET A 404 8.86 -32.35 -19.82
C MET A 404 8.08 -31.04 -19.85
N GLU A 405 8.50 -30.12 -20.72
CA GLU A 405 7.76 -28.91 -21.05
C GLU A 405 7.02 -29.13 -22.37
N LEU A 406 5.72 -28.81 -22.38
CA LEU A 406 4.86 -28.91 -23.55
C LEU A 406 4.35 -27.55 -23.95
N THR A 407 4.53 -27.19 -25.22
CA THR A 407 3.94 -25.99 -25.80
C THR A 407 2.60 -26.35 -26.42
N VAL A 408 1.52 -25.77 -25.89
CA VAL A 408 0.15 -25.91 -26.39
C VAL A 408 -0.15 -24.78 -27.36
N LYS A 409 -0.51 -25.11 -28.60
CA LYS A 409 -0.87 -24.14 -29.63
C LYS A 409 -2.32 -24.31 -30.06
N PHE A 410 -3.10 -23.27 -29.84
CA PHE A 410 -4.51 -23.24 -30.19
C PHE A 410 -4.74 -22.89 -31.68
N PRO A 411 -5.83 -23.36 -32.30
CA PRO A 411 -6.22 -22.91 -33.64
C PRO A 411 -6.58 -21.42 -33.61
N GLY A 412 -5.85 -20.59 -34.36
CA GLY A 412 -6.13 -19.14 -34.46
C GLY A 412 -5.86 -18.32 -33.18
N LYS A 413 -5.13 -18.89 -32.21
CA LYS A 413 -4.75 -18.23 -30.96
C LYS A 413 -3.25 -18.45 -30.67
N GLY A 414 -2.72 -17.67 -29.73
CA GLY A 414 -1.35 -17.82 -29.20
C GLY A 414 -1.10 -19.19 -28.54
N SER A 415 0.06 -19.32 -27.90
CA SER A 415 0.50 -20.57 -27.25
C SER A 415 0.80 -20.36 -25.77
N TYR A 416 0.74 -21.44 -24.98
CA TYR A 416 1.20 -21.46 -23.59
C TYR A 416 1.93 -22.77 -23.27
N GLY A 417 2.82 -22.73 -22.27
CA GLY A 417 3.59 -23.88 -21.80
C GLY A 417 2.88 -24.66 -20.69
N ILE A 418 3.08 -25.97 -20.65
CA ILE A 418 2.68 -26.86 -19.54
C ILE A 418 3.89 -27.64 -19.06
N ASP A 419 4.21 -27.52 -17.78
CA ASP A 419 5.24 -28.33 -17.12
C ASP A 419 4.66 -29.66 -16.60
N LEU A 420 5.22 -30.76 -17.08
CA LEU A 420 4.88 -32.11 -16.66
C LEU A 420 6.01 -32.76 -15.87
N LYS A 421 5.70 -33.13 -14.62
CA LYS A 421 6.57 -33.94 -13.75
C LYS A 421 6.88 -35.31 -14.36
N ALA A 422 8.04 -35.86 -14.00
CA ALA A 422 8.39 -37.26 -14.30
C ALA A 422 7.30 -38.21 -13.78
N TYR A 423 6.85 -39.16 -14.62
CA TYR A 423 5.72 -40.06 -14.34
C TYR A 423 4.39 -39.36 -13.98
N GLY A 424 4.25 -38.07 -14.32
CA GLY A 424 3.07 -37.24 -14.00
C GLY A 424 2.00 -37.26 -15.08
N SER A 425 0.80 -36.75 -14.75
CA SER A 425 -0.27 -36.53 -15.73
C SER A 425 -0.97 -35.20 -15.50
N VAL A 426 -1.41 -34.56 -16.58
CA VAL A 426 -2.24 -33.35 -16.56
C VAL A 426 -3.52 -33.60 -17.35
N LYS A 427 -4.64 -33.05 -16.87
CA LYS A 427 -5.89 -32.98 -17.63
C LYS A 427 -6.11 -31.56 -18.08
N GLU A 428 -6.42 -31.38 -19.36
CA GLU A 428 -6.66 -30.08 -19.96
C GLU A 428 -7.91 -30.09 -20.82
N THR A 429 -8.62 -28.95 -20.87
CA THR A 429 -9.79 -28.78 -21.74
C THR A 429 -9.45 -27.81 -22.85
N VAL A 430 -9.33 -28.33 -24.08
CA VAL A 430 -8.81 -27.58 -25.22
C VAL A 430 -9.77 -27.57 -26.41
N PRO A 431 -9.75 -26.53 -27.26
CA PRO A 431 -10.42 -26.52 -28.56
C PRO A 431 -10.01 -27.71 -29.45
N VAL A 432 -10.96 -28.28 -30.19
CA VAL A 432 -10.67 -29.26 -31.26
C VAL A 432 -9.70 -28.63 -32.27
N GLY A 433 -8.63 -29.35 -32.60
CA GLY A 433 -7.55 -28.88 -33.49
C GLY A 433 -6.34 -28.27 -32.75
N THR A 434 -6.37 -28.21 -31.42
CA THR A 434 -5.20 -27.84 -30.60
C THR A 434 -4.05 -28.81 -30.84
N ARG A 435 -2.83 -28.28 -30.99
CA ARG A 435 -1.61 -29.08 -31.19
C ARG A 435 -0.71 -28.95 -29.97
N PHE A 436 -0.19 -30.08 -29.51
CA PHE A 436 0.77 -30.17 -28.42
C PHE A 436 2.14 -30.48 -29.02
N TYR A 437 3.14 -29.67 -28.68
CA TYR A 437 4.52 -29.87 -29.10
C TYR A 437 5.39 -30.08 -27.88
N GLN A 438 6.26 -31.08 -27.94
CA GLN A 438 7.32 -31.23 -26.95
C GLN A 438 8.49 -30.34 -27.39
N GLU A 439 8.93 -29.44 -26.52
CA GLU A 439 10.16 -28.70 -26.77
C GLU A 439 11.39 -29.59 -26.55
N GLY A 440 12.29 -29.58 -27.55
CA GLY A 440 13.39 -30.53 -27.66
C GLY A 440 14.56 -30.23 -26.73
N LYS A 441 14.94 -31.26 -25.93
CA LYS A 441 16.16 -31.43 -25.11
C LYS A 441 16.60 -30.20 -24.30
N MET A 442 16.38 -30.27 -22.97
CA MET A 442 17.22 -29.56 -22.01
C MET A 442 18.70 -29.91 -22.26
N THR A 443 19.40 -29.11 -23.05
CA THR A 443 20.86 -29.04 -22.98
C THR A 443 21.21 -28.58 -21.58
N ASN A 444 21.87 -29.45 -20.82
CA ASN A 444 22.52 -29.19 -19.54
C ASN A 444 22.83 -27.70 -19.32
N ARG A 445 22.00 -27.01 -18.55
CA ARG A 445 22.38 -25.81 -17.80
C ARG A 445 22.13 -26.06 -16.32
N PHE A 446 22.84 -27.06 -15.80
CA PHE A 446 23.38 -27.01 -14.44
C PHE A 446 24.89 -27.22 -14.53
N THR A 447 25.63 -26.12 -14.40
CA THR A 447 27.04 -25.97 -14.00
C THR A 447 27.35 -24.47 -14.18
N ARG A 448 27.81 -23.70 -13.20
CA ARG A 448 28.33 -23.97 -11.86
C ARG A 448 28.07 -22.75 -11.00
#